data_AF-A0A1M5X0H8-F1
#
_entry.id   AF-A0A1M5X0H8-F1
#
_cell.length_a   1.000
_cell.length_b   1.000
_cell.length_c   1.000
_cell.angle_alpha   90.00
_cell.angle_beta   90.00
_cell.angle_gamma   90.00
#
_symmetry.space_group_name_H-M   'P 1'
#
loop_
_entity.id
_entity.type
_entity.pdbx_description
1 polymer ?
#
loop_
_entity_poly.entity_id
_entity_poly.type
_entity_poly.pdbx_seq_one_letter_code
_entity_poly.pdbx_strand_id
1 'polypeptide(L)'
;MKKIQKYRFIVQSLCLILTSISFFINFRVTLLVVLGLTFLSGVFYCGWICPFGFIQDIFSKTGLLLGIKKRKMPKSIQKFLKFTRYIMFILITLIGTDLIFTIMSFDPRANFQNLLLGNMVILSSIVVIFFFALISLFFERPFCNYLCTEGAKYGLMSLLRPITIKRNQSKCISCKKCDKACPMNIEVSKCNNLRSAQCINCFQCITACPVENTLTFGKMKLTKNESKKYFSILIAALVLIIVVLMYNIFNGTSILEKTNSDIDSNSSIEITDSVTSETTDSSNSDSTSNDNNSSASEEAPVIESEIAETLDELGDAEGIDDGTYTGTGKGFRGNMTVEVIIKNQQIISIEVIDHVDDAKWFNRANNTIPDSIIESQSTDVDLVSGATYSSIGIRDAVIDALEKAK
;
A
#
# COMPACT_ATOMS: atom_id res chain seq x y z
N MET A 1 3.96 0.36 29.13
CA MET A 1 3.00 0.64 28.03
C MET A 1 1.52 0.33 28.34
N LYS A 2 1.12 -0.33 29.44
CA LYS A 2 -0.31 -0.58 29.78
C LYS A 2 -1.20 0.68 29.81
N LYS A 3 -0.63 1.84 30.14
CA LYS A 3 -1.32 3.15 30.12
C LYS A 3 -1.80 3.56 28.72
N ILE A 4 -1.18 3.07 27.64
CA ILE A 4 -1.49 3.50 26.26
C ILE A 4 -2.91 3.16 25.83
N GLN A 5 -3.46 2.05 26.32
CA GLN A 5 -4.85 1.68 26.03
C GLN A 5 -5.85 2.60 26.72
N LYS A 6 -5.50 3.10 27.92
CA LYS A 6 -6.30 4.11 28.62
C LYS A 6 -6.28 5.43 27.85
N TYR A 7 -5.09 5.89 27.44
CA TYR A 7 -4.97 7.10 26.61
C TYR A 7 -5.73 6.98 25.29
N ARG A 8 -5.64 5.84 24.60
CA ARG A 8 -6.42 5.60 23.38
C ARG A 8 -7.91 5.78 23.62
N PHE A 9 -8.42 5.21 24.70
CA PHE A 9 -9.84 5.30 25.05
C PHE A 9 -10.25 6.76 25.36
N ILE A 10 -9.42 7.48 26.12
CA ILE A 10 -9.64 8.91 26.43
C ILE A 10 -9.66 9.75 25.15
N VAL A 11 -8.69 9.55 24.25
CA VAL A 11 -8.63 10.28 22.97
C VAL A 11 -9.86 9.98 22.11
N GLN A 12 -10.27 8.71 22.00
CA GLN A 12 -11.46 8.32 21.23
C GLN A 12 -12.74 8.94 21.81
N SER A 13 -12.90 8.94 23.14
CA SER A 13 -14.03 9.59 23.81
C SER A 13 -14.04 11.10 23.57
N LEU A 14 -12.88 11.76 23.67
CA LEU A 14 -12.75 13.19 23.40
C LEU A 14 -13.11 13.51 21.94
N CYS A 15 -12.56 12.77 20.97
CA CYS A 15 -12.88 12.95 19.55
C CYS A 15 -14.37 12.73 19.26
N LEU A 16 -15.01 11.75 19.91
CA LEU A 16 -16.45 11.53 19.77
C LEU A 16 -17.24 12.76 20.23
N ILE A 17 -16.93 13.29 21.42
CA ILE A 17 -17.59 14.48 21.99
C ILE A 17 -17.38 15.70 21.09
N LEU A 18 -16.14 15.96 20.64
CA LEU A 18 -15.83 17.08 19.75
C LEU A 18 -16.58 16.98 18.42
N THR A 19 -16.70 15.77 17.87
CA THR A 19 -17.46 15.53 16.65
C THR A 19 -18.96 15.80 16.85
N SER A 20 -19.52 15.39 17.99
CA SER A 20 -20.94 15.64 18.32
C SER A 20 -21.27 17.11 18.54
N ILE A 21 -20.31 17.91 19.01
CA ILE A 21 -20.47 19.37 19.18
C ILE A 21 -20.19 20.12 17.86
N SER A 22 -19.92 19.39 16.76
CA SER A 22 -19.50 19.95 15.47
C SER A 22 -18.30 20.90 15.59
N PHE A 23 -17.44 20.67 16.60
CA PHE A 23 -16.26 21.49 16.84
C PHE A 23 -15.15 21.06 15.88
N PHE A 24 -15.19 21.59 14.66
CA PHE A 24 -14.13 21.41 13.68
C PHE A 24 -13.18 22.60 13.73
N ILE A 25 -12.01 22.41 14.34
CA ILE A 25 -10.84 23.25 14.05
C ILE A 25 -10.59 23.15 12.54
N ASN A 26 -10.48 24.30 11.85
CA ASN A 26 -10.17 24.47 10.42
C ASN A 26 -10.02 23.14 9.67
N PHE A 27 -11.08 22.69 8.97
CA PHE A 27 -11.18 21.38 8.33
C PHE A 27 -9.94 20.99 7.50
N ARG A 28 -9.36 21.99 6.81
CA ARG A 28 -8.13 21.84 6.02
C ARG A 28 -6.92 21.41 6.86
N VAL A 29 -6.73 22.00 8.03
CA VAL A 29 -5.62 21.67 8.94
C VAL A 29 -5.80 20.26 9.50
N THR A 30 -7.01 19.93 9.94
CA THR A 30 -7.33 18.60 10.48
C THR A 30 -7.08 17.51 9.43
N LEU A 31 -7.48 17.74 8.18
CA LEU A 31 -7.26 16.80 7.08
C LEU A 31 -5.76 16.59 6.79
N LEU A 32 -4.97 17.66 6.73
CA LEU A 32 -3.52 17.58 6.51
C LEU A 32 -2.81 16.83 7.64
N VAL A 33 -3.19 17.09 8.90
CA VAL A 33 -2.61 16.39 10.06
C VAL A 33 -2.93 14.90 10.01
N VAL A 34 -4.19 14.53 9.74
CA VAL A 34 -4.59 13.11 9.67
C VAL A 34 -3.88 12.39 8.52
N LEU A 35 -3.74 13.04 7.37
CA LEU A 35 -3.05 12.48 6.20
C LEU A 35 -1.55 12.31 6.49
N GLY A 36 -0.89 13.32 7.05
CA GLY A 36 0.52 13.27 7.43
C GLY A 36 0.80 12.18 8.48
N LEU A 37 -0.02 12.08 9.51
CA LEU A 37 0.07 11.01 10.52
C LEU A 37 -0.15 9.63 9.88
N THR A 38 -1.07 9.54 8.93
CA THR A 38 -1.38 8.27 8.25
C THR A 38 -0.23 7.79 7.38
N PHE A 39 0.41 8.71 6.65
CA PHE A 39 1.58 8.44 5.85
C PHE A 39 2.78 8.04 6.72
N LEU A 40 3.02 8.76 7.82
CA LEU A 40 4.20 8.55 8.65
C LEU A 40 4.12 7.27 9.50
N SER A 41 2.96 7.04 10.14
CA SER A 41 2.80 6.00 11.15
C SER A 41 1.93 4.84 10.70
N GLY A 42 1.16 4.99 9.62
CA GLY A 42 0.16 4.04 9.14
C GLY A 42 -1.26 4.42 9.52
N VAL A 43 -2.24 3.51 9.43
CA VAL A 43 -3.68 3.80 9.60
C VAL A 43 -4.05 4.21 11.04
N PHE A 44 -3.67 5.42 11.45
CA PHE A 44 -3.81 5.90 12.82
C PHE A 44 -5.23 6.38 13.10
N TYR A 45 -5.86 7.05 12.12
CA TYR A 45 -7.24 7.55 12.22
C TYR A 45 -8.23 6.47 12.68
N CYS A 46 -8.24 5.30 12.04
CA CYS A 46 -9.17 4.21 12.37
C CYS A 46 -8.96 3.62 13.77
N GLY A 47 -7.76 3.76 14.34
CA GLY A 47 -7.41 3.26 15.67
C GLY A 47 -7.66 4.24 16.80
N TRP A 48 -7.57 5.55 16.55
CA TRP A 48 -7.51 6.59 17.58
C TRP A 48 -8.58 7.65 17.48
N ILE A 49 -9.09 7.94 16.28
CA ILE A 49 -9.96 9.10 16.03
C ILE A 49 -11.36 8.64 15.58
N CYS A 50 -11.45 7.58 14.77
CA CYS A 50 -12.71 7.15 14.17
C CYS A 50 -13.80 6.80 15.21
N PRO A 51 -14.94 7.50 15.22
CA PRO A 51 -15.98 7.32 16.22
C PRO A 51 -16.75 6.01 16.04
N PHE A 52 -16.99 5.57 14.80
CA PHE A 52 -17.60 4.27 14.54
C PHE A 52 -16.73 3.09 15.02
N GLY A 53 -15.42 3.17 14.80
CA GLY A 53 -14.48 2.18 15.31
C GLY A 53 -14.42 2.14 16.84
N PHE A 54 -14.63 3.27 17.50
CA PHE A 54 -14.74 3.36 18.95
C PHE A 54 -16.01 2.69 19.49
N ILE A 55 -17.16 2.88 18.85
CA ILE A 55 -18.39 2.14 19.19
C ILE A 55 -18.16 0.64 19.10
N GLN A 56 -17.55 0.15 18.01
CA GLN A 56 -17.27 -1.29 17.89
C GLN A 56 -16.35 -1.80 19.01
N ASP A 57 -15.37 -1.00 19.46
CA ASP A 57 -14.55 -1.35 20.63
C ASP A 57 -15.36 -1.40 21.93
N ILE A 58 -16.31 -0.47 22.13
CA ILE A 58 -17.21 -0.45 23.30
C ILE A 58 -18.08 -1.70 23.31
N PHE A 59 -18.75 -2.02 22.20
CA PHE A 59 -19.57 -3.23 22.09
C PHE A 59 -18.73 -4.49 22.29
N SER A 60 -17.52 -4.53 21.72
CA SER A 60 -16.59 -5.65 21.94
C SER A 60 -16.16 -5.81 23.40
N LYS A 61 -16.00 -4.72 24.16
CA LYS A 61 -15.71 -4.77 25.61
C LYS A 61 -16.94 -5.15 26.42
N THR A 62 -18.11 -4.63 26.04
CA THR A 62 -19.40 -4.93 26.67
C THR A 62 -19.74 -6.42 26.53
N GLY A 63 -19.52 -7.02 25.36
CA GLY A 63 -19.70 -8.45 25.17
C GLY A 63 -18.82 -9.28 26.09
N LEU A 64 -17.57 -8.87 26.32
CA LEU A 64 -16.66 -9.53 27.27
C LEU A 64 -17.14 -9.38 28.72
N LEU A 65 -17.69 -8.21 29.09
CA LEU A 65 -18.30 -7.98 30.40
C LEU A 65 -19.56 -8.85 30.61
N LEU A 66 -20.33 -9.08 29.55
CA LEU A 66 -21.49 -9.98 29.51
C LEU A 66 -21.10 -11.47 29.44
N GLY A 67 -19.81 -11.82 29.54
CA GLY A 67 -19.33 -13.21 29.51
C GLY A 67 -19.28 -13.85 28.11
N ILE A 68 -19.50 -13.09 27.04
CA ILE A 68 -19.42 -13.59 25.67
C ILE A 68 -17.95 -13.83 25.30
N LYS A 69 -17.61 -15.09 25.00
CA LYS A 69 -16.27 -15.45 24.51
C LYS A 69 -16.07 -14.89 23.10
N LYS A 70 -15.07 -14.01 22.93
CA LYS A 70 -14.71 -13.45 21.63
C LYS A 70 -14.25 -14.53 20.65
N ARG A 71 -14.75 -14.46 19.42
CA ARG A 71 -14.37 -15.35 18.32
C ARG A 71 -13.48 -14.60 17.34
N LYS A 72 -12.43 -15.26 16.86
CA LYS A 72 -11.61 -14.79 15.74
C LYS A 72 -12.09 -15.47 14.47
N MET A 73 -12.10 -14.73 13.36
CA MET A 73 -12.44 -15.31 12.07
C MET A 73 -11.37 -16.34 11.68
N PRO A 74 -11.75 -17.56 11.25
CA PRO A 74 -10.79 -18.55 10.78
C PRO A 74 -10.02 -18.02 9.57
N LYS A 75 -8.75 -18.42 9.46
CA LYS A 75 -7.77 -17.82 8.54
C LYS A 75 -8.14 -17.97 7.06
N SER A 76 -8.74 -19.10 6.68
CA SER A 76 -9.18 -19.34 5.30
C SER A 76 -10.25 -18.34 4.86
N ILE A 77 -11.27 -18.15 5.71
CA ILE A 77 -12.34 -17.17 5.47
C ILE A 77 -11.77 -15.75 5.53
N GLN A 78 -10.89 -15.47 6.49
CA GLN A 78 -10.27 -14.16 6.62
C GLN A 78 -9.50 -13.72 5.37
N LYS A 79 -8.77 -14.62 4.70
CA LYS A 79 -8.04 -14.27 3.46
C LYS A 79 -8.99 -13.74 2.39
N PHE A 80 -10.15 -14.39 2.22
CA PHE A 80 -11.17 -13.98 1.28
C PHE A 80 -11.91 -12.70 1.72
N LEU A 81 -12.43 -12.67 2.95
CA LEU A 81 -13.13 -11.50 3.52
C LEU A 81 -12.24 -10.26 3.64
N LYS A 82 -10.91 -10.41 3.72
CA LYS A 82 -10.01 -9.25 3.67
C LYS A 82 -10.05 -8.56 2.32
N PHE A 83 -10.29 -9.31 1.24
CA PHE A 83 -10.32 -8.77 -0.11
C PHE A 83 -11.62 -8.01 -0.40
N THR A 84 -12.72 -8.34 0.28
CA THR A 84 -14.03 -7.71 0.04
C THR A 84 -14.02 -6.21 0.24
N ARG A 85 -13.23 -5.66 1.18
CA ARG A 85 -13.10 -4.20 1.34
C ARG A 85 -12.47 -3.50 0.13
N TYR A 86 -11.60 -4.20 -0.61
CA TYR A 86 -10.97 -3.68 -1.81
C TYR A 86 -11.90 -3.81 -3.01
N ILE A 87 -12.64 -4.92 -3.11
CA ILE A 87 -13.73 -5.06 -4.09
C ILE A 87 -14.72 -3.92 -3.93
N MET A 88 -15.19 -3.66 -2.70
CA MET A 88 -16.14 -2.59 -2.42
C MET A 88 -15.56 -1.21 -2.76
N PHE A 89 -14.27 -0.98 -2.50
CA PHE A 89 -13.58 0.25 -2.87
C PHE A 89 -13.50 0.46 -4.39
N ILE A 90 -13.11 -0.58 -5.14
CA ILE A 90 -13.05 -0.55 -6.60
C ILE A 90 -14.44 -0.34 -7.19
N LEU A 91 -15.44 -1.06 -6.68
CA LEU A 91 -16.84 -0.96 -7.13
C LEU A 91 -17.37 0.46 -6.96
N ILE A 92 -17.14 1.09 -5.79
CA ILE A 92 -17.53 2.49 -5.56
C ILE A 92 -16.78 3.46 -6.49
N THR A 93 -15.54 3.15 -6.88
CA THR A 93 -14.74 4.03 -7.75
C THR A 93 -15.12 3.90 -9.23
N LEU A 94 -15.62 2.75 -9.68
CA LEU A 94 -15.96 2.48 -11.08
C LEU A 94 -17.41 2.83 -11.46
N ILE A 95 -18.27 3.06 -10.48
CA ILE A 95 -19.71 3.27 -10.68
C ILE A 95 -20.03 4.77 -10.84
N GLY A 96 -21.12 5.10 -11.56
CA GLY A 96 -21.63 6.47 -11.70
C GLY A 96 -22.19 7.09 -10.40
N THR A 97 -22.34 8.41 -10.39
CA THR A 97 -22.66 9.21 -9.19
C THR A 97 -23.89 8.74 -8.41
N ASP A 98 -24.98 8.38 -9.09
CA ASP A 98 -26.26 8.05 -8.43
C ASP A 98 -26.20 6.74 -7.63
N LEU A 99 -25.49 5.74 -8.16
CA LEU A 99 -25.32 4.46 -7.50
C LEU A 99 -24.23 4.54 -6.40
N ILE A 100 -23.25 5.45 -6.52
CA ILE A 100 -22.33 5.78 -5.42
C ILE A 100 -23.11 6.32 -4.21
N PHE A 101 -24.01 7.29 -4.41
CA PHE A 101 -24.81 7.84 -3.31
C PHE A 101 -25.65 6.76 -2.63
N THR A 102 -26.22 5.85 -3.42
CA THR A 102 -27.01 4.72 -2.90
C THR A 102 -26.15 3.78 -2.06
N ILE A 103 -24.96 3.39 -2.53
CA ILE A 103 -24.06 2.49 -1.79
C ILE A 103 -23.51 3.16 -0.52
N MET A 104 -23.12 4.44 -0.61
CA MET A 104 -22.64 5.20 0.55
C MET A 104 -23.72 5.42 1.60
N SER A 105 -25.00 5.44 1.19
CA SER A 105 -26.14 5.46 2.12
C SER A 105 -26.24 4.20 2.97
N PHE A 106 -25.59 3.09 2.59
CA PHE A 106 -25.47 1.88 3.40
C PHE A 106 -24.14 1.76 4.16
N ASP A 107 -23.19 2.69 4.01
CA ASP A 107 -21.95 2.69 4.80
C ASP A 107 -22.27 3.05 6.27
N PRO A 108 -22.22 2.10 7.23
CA PRO A 108 -22.54 2.39 8.62
C PRO A 108 -21.59 3.40 9.25
N ARG A 109 -20.34 3.51 8.78
CA ARG A 109 -19.39 4.52 9.29
C ARG A 109 -19.80 5.92 8.83
N ALA A 110 -20.14 6.10 7.55
CA ALA A 110 -20.57 7.40 7.02
C ALA A 110 -21.87 7.85 7.70
N ASN A 111 -22.85 6.95 7.77
CA ASN A 111 -24.15 7.25 8.38
C ASN A 111 -24.06 7.46 9.88
N PHE A 112 -23.17 6.75 10.58
CA PHE A 112 -22.93 7.01 11.99
C PHE A 112 -22.33 8.41 12.22
N GLN A 113 -21.43 8.86 11.34
CA GLN A 113 -20.92 10.24 11.38
C GLN A 113 -22.04 11.26 11.14
N ASN A 114 -22.90 11.03 10.14
CA ASN A 114 -24.05 11.90 9.87
C ASN A 114 -25.00 11.97 11.07
N LEU A 115 -25.28 10.83 11.68
CA LEU A 115 -26.10 10.74 12.90
C LEU A 115 -25.49 11.55 14.06
N LEU A 116 -24.17 11.47 14.25
CA LEU A 116 -23.48 12.24 15.30
C LEU A 116 -23.51 13.75 15.07
N LEU A 117 -23.55 14.19 13.82
CA LEU A 117 -23.62 15.61 13.44
C LEU A 117 -25.05 16.16 13.48
N GLY A 118 -26.05 15.34 13.82
CA GLY A 118 -27.47 15.72 13.84
C GLY A 118 -28.14 15.74 12.47
N ASN A 119 -27.51 15.17 11.43
CA ASN A 119 -28.11 15.05 10.11
C ASN A 119 -29.16 13.94 10.09
N MET A 120 -30.16 14.08 9.22
CA MET A 120 -31.19 13.06 9.01
C MET A 120 -30.57 11.82 8.36
N VAL A 121 -30.87 10.64 8.91
CA VAL A 121 -30.39 9.35 8.42
C VAL A 121 -31.58 8.42 8.18
N ILE A 122 -31.55 7.67 7.08
CA ILE A 122 -32.62 6.75 6.68
C ILE A 122 -32.69 5.58 7.67
N LEU A 123 -33.89 5.06 7.94
CA LEU A 123 -34.13 3.96 8.87
C LEU A 123 -33.30 2.70 8.53
N SER A 124 -33.15 2.38 7.24
CA SER A 124 -32.33 1.25 6.78
C SER A 124 -30.86 1.37 7.23
N SER A 125 -30.28 2.57 7.17
CA SER A 125 -28.89 2.81 7.60
C SER A 125 -28.72 2.62 9.11
N ILE A 126 -29.72 3.00 9.91
CA ILE A 126 -29.73 2.76 11.37
C ILE A 126 -29.71 1.25 11.66
N VAL A 127 -30.51 0.47 10.94
CA VAL A 127 -30.53 -1.00 11.06
C VAL A 127 -29.15 -1.58 10.75
N VAL A 128 -28.47 -1.11 9.70
CA VAL A 128 -27.12 -1.59 9.33
C VAL A 128 -26.07 -1.20 10.39
N ILE A 129 -26.11 0.03 10.93
CA ILE A 129 -25.24 0.47 12.03
C ILE A 129 -25.41 -0.44 13.24
N PHE A 130 -26.66 -0.66 13.65
CA PHE A 130 -26.98 -1.49 14.81
C PHE A 130 -26.58 -2.95 14.60
N PHE A 131 -26.81 -3.49 13.41
CA PHE A 131 -26.38 -4.84 13.01
C PHE A 131 -24.87 -5.04 13.19
N PHE A 132 -24.04 -4.12 12.66
CA PHE A 132 -22.58 -4.23 12.82
C PHE A 132 -22.09 -3.93 14.24
N ALA A 133 -22.82 -3.10 15.00
CA ALA A 133 -22.53 -2.88 16.42
C ALA A 133 -22.82 -4.15 17.24
N LEU A 134 -23.95 -4.81 17.02
CA LEU A 134 -24.32 -6.07 17.68
C LEU A 134 -23.37 -7.22 17.33
N ILE A 135 -23.03 -7.42 16.06
CA ILE A 135 -22.03 -8.43 15.67
C ILE A 135 -20.69 -8.17 16.37
N SER A 136 -20.40 -6.89 16.67
CA SER A 136 -19.18 -6.53 17.38
C SER A 136 -19.11 -7.07 18.82
N LEU A 137 -20.20 -7.58 19.39
CA LEU A 137 -20.20 -8.31 20.67
C LEU A 137 -19.41 -9.62 20.57
N PHE A 138 -19.46 -10.29 19.41
CA PHE A 138 -18.81 -11.59 19.18
C PHE A 138 -17.46 -11.46 18.48
N PHE A 139 -17.37 -10.56 17.51
CA PHE A 139 -16.18 -10.33 16.68
C PHE A 139 -15.63 -8.91 16.89
N GLU A 140 -14.31 -8.75 16.93
CA GLU A 140 -13.74 -7.42 17.08
C GLU A 140 -13.79 -6.68 15.74
N ARG A 141 -14.46 -5.51 15.70
CA ARG A 141 -14.49 -4.60 14.55
C ARG A 141 -14.84 -5.29 13.21
N PRO A 142 -15.99 -5.97 13.10
CA PRO A 142 -16.35 -6.76 11.91
C PRO A 142 -16.38 -5.90 10.63
N PHE A 143 -17.05 -4.74 10.70
CA PHE A 143 -17.12 -3.81 9.56
C PHE A 143 -15.74 -3.26 9.15
N CYS A 144 -14.94 -2.76 10.11
CA CYS A 144 -13.62 -2.21 9.80
C CYS A 144 -12.64 -3.25 9.24
N ASN A 145 -12.80 -4.53 9.60
CA ASN A 145 -11.95 -5.60 9.09
C ASN A 145 -12.21 -5.92 7.62
N TYR A 146 -13.47 -5.89 7.17
CA TYR A 146 -13.89 -6.57 5.94
C TYR A 146 -14.66 -5.70 4.93
N LEU A 147 -15.29 -4.60 5.36
CA LEU A 147 -16.17 -3.81 4.48
C LEU A 147 -15.82 -2.32 4.44
N CYS A 148 -15.08 -1.82 5.42
CA CYS A 148 -14.73 -0.39 5.47
C CYS A 148 -13.77 0.00 4.33
N THR A 149 -14.30 0.74 3.36
CA THR A 149 -13.58 1.27 2.19
C THR A 149 -12.55 2.31 2.55
N GLU A 150 -12.86 3.19 3.50
CA GLU A 150 -11.89 4.14 4.06
C GLU A 150 -10.69 3.42 4.68
N GLY A 151 -10.93 2.31 5.38
CA GLY A 151 -9.86 1.45 5.89
C GLY A 151 -9.06 0.74 4.81
N ALA A 152 -9.64 0.52 3.62
CA ALA A 152 -8.94 0.01 2.45
C ALA A 152 -8.03 1.08 1.84
N LYS A 153 -8.59 2.29 1.62
CA LYS A 153 -7.90 3.47 1.07
C LYS A 153 -6.70 3.88 1.92
N TYR A 154 -6.92 4.18 3.20
CA TYR A 154 -5.82 4.51 4.12
C TYR A 154 -4.87 3.33 4.34
N GLY A 155 -5.40 2.11 4.30
CA GLY A 155 -4.60 0.89 4.34
C GLY A 155 -3.59 0.84 3.20
N LEU A 156 -4.00 1.13 1.97
CA LEU A 156 -3.15 1.14 0.79
C LEU A 156 -2.07 2.22 0.87
N MET A 157 -2.44 3.45 1.27
CA MET A 157 -1.48 4.53 1.49
C MET A 157 -0.47 4.20 2.60
N SER A 158 -0.90 3.45 3.63
CA SER A 158 -0.05 3.10 4.77
C SER A 158 1.02 2.04 4.50
N LEU A 159 1.08 1.45 3.29
CA LEU A 159 2.12 0.47 2.94
C LEU A 159 3.52 1.09 2.91
N LEU A 160 3.59 2.39 2.61
CA LEU A 160 4.82 3.16 2.48
C LEU A 160 5.28 3.80 3.79
N ARG A 161 4.65 3.47 4.93
CA ARG A 161 5.02 4.10 6.21
C ARG A 161 6.46 3.76 6.66
N PRO A 162 7.25 4.75 7.12
CA PRO A 162 8.59 4.50 7.66
C PRO A 162 8.58 4.06 9.13
N ILE A 163 7.53 4.38 9.88
CA ILE A 163 7.40 4.04 11.30
C ILE A 163 6.37 2.93 11.47
N THR A 164 6.74 1.85 12.15
CA THR A 164 5.83 0.71 12.38
C THR A 164 6.17 -0.03 13.67
N ILE A 165 5.37 -1.04 13.99
CA ILE A 165 5.66 -1.97 15.09
C ILE A 165 6.68 -3.00 14.59
N LYS A 166 7.82 -3.09 15.29
CA LYS A 166 8.90 -4.04 15.01
C LYS A 166 8.93 -5.15 16.07
N ARG A 167 9.18 -6.38 15.62
CA ARG A 167 9.36 -7.56 16.45
C ARG A 167 10.84 -7.88 16.56
N ASN A 168 11.32 -8.02 17.81
CA ASN A 168 12.64 -8.56 18.06
C ASN A 168 12.55 -10.09 18.14
N GLN A 169 13.06 -10.78 17.12
CA GLN A 169 12.95 -12.23 17.00
C GLN A 169 13.74 -12.97 18.09
N SER A 170 14.89 -12.44 18.52
CA SER A 170 15.71 -13.09 19.56
C SER A 170 15.05 -13.12 20.94
N LYS A 171 14.21 -12.13 21.25
CA LYS A 171 13.44 -12.07 22.51
C LYS A 171 12.07 -12.75 22.43
N CYS A 172 11.66 -13.21 21.25
CA CYS A 172 10.30 -13.70 21.03
C CYS A 172 10.18 -15.20 21.36
N ILE A 173 9.42 -15.54 22.40
CA ILE A 173 9.10 -16.93 22.77
C ILE A 173 7.96 -17.57 21.94
N SER A 174 7.57 -16.95 20.81
CA SER A 174 6.55 -17.49 19.88
C SER A 174 5.19 -17.91 20.50
N CYS A 175 4.78 -17.31 21.62
CA CYS A 175 3.55 -17.66 22.35
C CYS A 175 2.22 -17.26 21.67
N LYS A 176 2.26 -16.50 20.55
CA LYS A 176 1.09 -16.01 19.76
C LYS A 176 0.03 -15.21 20.55
N LYS A 177 0.35 -14.71 21.75
CA LYS A 177 -0.55 -13.80 22.52
C LYS A 177 -0.82 -12.49 21.76
N CYS A 178 0.16 -12.00 21.00
CA CYS A 178 0.01 -10.80 20.17
C CYS A 178 -1.04 -10.96 19.05
N ASP A 179 -1.13 -12.15 18.43
CA ASP A 179 -2.12 -12.45 17.40
C ASP A 179 -3.54 -12.46 17.99
N LYS A 180 -3.70 -13.12 19.15
CA LYS A 180 -4.98 -13.20 19.86
C LYS A 180 -5.46 -11.81 20.30
N ALA A 181 -4.54 -10.93 20.70
CA ALA A 181 -4.84 -9.57 21.12
C ALA A 181 -5.10 -8.58 19.96
N CYS A 182 -4.83 -8.94 18.70
CA CYS A 182 -4.99 -8.02 17.58
C CYS A 182 -6.46 -7.92 17.14
N PRO A 183 -7.12 -6.75 17.25
CA PRO A 183 -8.54 -6.60 16.92
C PRO A 183 -8.80 -6.70 15.41
N MET A 184 -7.75 -6.48 14.61
CA MET A 184 -7.77 -6.61 13.16
C MET A 184 -7.41 -8.03 12.67
N ASN A 185 -7.32 -8.99 13.62
CA ASN A 185 -7.01 -10.40 13.37
C ASN A 185 -5.70 -10.63 12.58
N ILE A 186 -4.67 -9.80 12.81
CA ILE A 186 -3.38 -9.89 12.10
C ILE A 186 -2.46 -10.88 12.80
N GLU A 187 -1.71 -11.68 12.02
CA GLU A 187 -0.66 -12.58 12.51
C GLU A 187 0.63 -11.81 12.83
N VAL A 188 0.63 -11.08 13.95
CA VAL A 188 1.76 -10.27 14.42
C VAL A 188 2.99 -11.14 14.71
N SER A 189 2.81 -12.40 15.13
CA SER A 189 3.90 -13.29 15.50
C SER A 189 4.81 -13.68 14.31
N LYS A 190 4.32 -13.56 13.08
CA LYS A 190 5.07 -13.94 11.86
C LYS A 190 5.79 -12.77 11.21
N CYS A 191 5.50 -11.53 11.61
CA CYS A 191 6.09 -10.35 11.00
C CYS A 191 7.36 -9.92 11.76
N ASN A 192 8.40 -9.53 11.03
CA ASN A 192 9.54 -8.78 11.59
C ASN A 192 9.17 -7.31 11.73
N ASN A 193 8.80 -6.67 10.61
CA ASN A 193 8.17 -5.36 10.58
C ASN A 193 6.67 -5.53 10.29
N LEU A 194 5.78 -4.96 11.11
CA LEU A 194 4.33 -5.10 10.93
C LEU A 194 3.84 -4.18 9.78
N ARG A 195 4.02 -4.60 8.53
CA ARG A 195 3.62 -3.84 7.31
C ARG A 195 2.22 -4.18 6.79
N SER A 196 1.33 -4.67 7.65
CA SER A 196 -0.05 -4.95 7.22
C SER A 196 -0.84 -3.67 6.97
N ALA A 197 -1.52 -3.61 5.82
CA ALA A 197 -2.50 -2.58 5.43
C ALA A 197 -3.77 -2.54 6.32
N GLN A 198 -3.91 -3.49 7.24
CA GLN A 198 -5.00 -3.52 8.22
C GLN A 198 -4.55 -3.01 9.59
N CYS A 199 -3.25 -2.79 9.82
CA CYS A 199 -2.75 -2.38 11.12
C CYS A 199 -3.19 -0.95 11.43
N ILE A 200 -4.07 -0.81 12.44
CA ILE A 200 -4.59 0.48 12.92
C ILE A 200 -3.76 1.13 14.03
N ASN A 201 -2.54 0.64 14.27
CA ASN A 201 -1.61 1.12 15.33
C ASN A 201 -2.26 1.32 16.70
N CYS A 202 -3.11 0.37 17.09
CA CYS A 202 -3.83 0.42 18.36
C CYS A 202 -2.99 -0.04 19.57
N PHE A 203 -1.78 -0.55 19.33
CA PHE A 203 -0.78 -1.05 20.31
C PHE A 203 -1.25 -2.13 21.30
N GLN A 204 -2.34 -2.84 21.01
CA GLN A 204 -2.81 -3.95 21.85
C GLN A 204 -1.82 -5.13 21.85
N CYS A 205 -1.19 -5.42 20.71
CA CYS A 205 -0.18 -6.48 20.61
C CYS A 205 1.04 -6.22 21.50
N ILE A 206 1.47 -4.96 21.62
CA ILE A 206 2.59 -4.57 22.49
C ILE A 206 2.19 -4.73 23.97
N THR A 207 0.97 -4.32 24.31
CA THR A 207 0.47 -4.37 25.69
C THR A 207 0.22 -5.81 26.17
N ALA A 208 -0.17 -6.70 25.27
CA ALA A 208 -0.44 -8.11 25.56
C ALA A 208 0.80 -9.01 25.55
N CYS A 209 1.95 -8.51 25.09
CA CYS A 209 3.18 -9.29 25.03
C CYS A 209 3.70 -9.57 26.46
N PRO A 210 3.96 -10.84 26.82
CA PRO A 210 4.45 -11.18 28.15
C PRO A 210 5.94 -10.86 28.35
N VAL A 211 6.72 -10.79 27.26
CA VAL A 211 8.15 -10.47 27.30
C VAL A 211 8.33 -9.00 26.93
N GLU A 212 9.00 -8.26 27.80
CA GLU A 212 9.23 -6.83 27.60
C GLU A 212 10.16 -6.55 26.41
N ASN A 213 9.91 -5.44 25.72
CA ASN A 213 10.70 -4.97 24.58
C ASN A 213 10.79 -5.94 23.37
N THR A 214 9.96 -6.99 23.33
CA THR A 214 9.85 -7.87 22.16
C THR A 214 9.11 -7.20 21.00
N LEU A 215 8.08 -6.41 21.29
CA LEU A 215 7.40 -5.57 20.31
C LEU A 215 7.61 -4.10 20.67
N THR A 216 8.12 -3.30 19.73
CA THR A 216 8.39 -1.88 19.94
C THR A 216 7.88 -1.07 18.74
N PHE A 217 7.53 0.19 18.96
CA PHE A 217 7.11 1.10 17.89
C PHE A 217 8.28 2.03 17.53
N GLY A 218 8.58 2.19 16.25
CA GLY A 218 9.66 3.07 15.80
C GLY A 218 9.98 2.91 14.32
N LYS A 219 11.08 3.52 13.89
CA LYS A 219 11.59 3.38 12.51
C LYS A 219 11.78 1.90 12.16
N MET A 220 11.40 1.54 10.93
CA MET A 220 11.62 0.20 10.39
C MET A 220 13.10 -0.16 10.44
N LYS A 221 13.39 -1.41 10.79
CA LYS A 221 14.71 -2.00 10.53
C LYS A 221 14.68 -2.54 9.11
N LEU A 222 15.39 -1.87 8.22
CA LEU A 222 15.56 -2.26 6.81
C LEU A 222 17.02 -2.65 6.59
N THR A 223 17.25 -3.67 5.78
CA THR A 223 18.60 -3.92 5.21
C THR A 223 18.93 -2.87 4.15
N LYS A 224 20.20 -2.78 3.72
CA LYS A 224 20.65 -1.81 2.70
C LYS A 224 19.86 -1.97 1.39
N ASN A 225 19.62 -3.21 0.96
CA ASN A 225 18.83 -3.52 -0.25
C ASN A 225 17.33 -3.19 -0.07
N GLU A 226 16.73 -3.55 1.08
CA GLU A 226 15.33 -3.20 1.39
C GLU A 226 15.12 -1.68 1.45
N SER A 227 16.12 -0.92 1.92
CA SER A 227 16.08 0.54 1.95
C SER A 227 16.08 1.12 0.55
N LYS A 228 16.95 0.63 -0.37
CA LYS A 228 16.96 1.08 -1.78
C LYS A 228 15.61 0.81 -2.45
N LYS A 229 15.08 -0.41 -2.32
CA LYS A 229 13.76 -0.79 -2.87
C LYS A 229 12.65 0.09 -2.29
N TYR A 230 12.67 0.37 -0.99
CA TYR A 230 11.70 1.26 -0.35
C TYR A 230 11.75 2.69 -0.89
N PHE A 231 12.94 3.29 -1.02
CA PHE A 231 13.10 4.64 -1.58
C PHE A 231 12.66 4.72 -3.05
N SER A 232 12.98 3.71 -3.86
CA SER A 232 12.52 3.64 -5.25
C SER A 232 10.99 3.63 -5.35
N ILE A 233 10.31 2.79 -4.56
CA ILE A 233 8.84 2.75 -4.53
C ILE A 233 8.26 4.08 -4.03
N LEU A 234 8.89 4.70 -3.04
CA LEU A 234 8.45 6.00 -2.49
C LEU A 234 8.52 7.10 -3.57
N ILE A 235 9.63 7.16 -4.31
CA ILE A 235 9.84 8.11 -5.40
C ILE A 235 8.82 7.86 -6.51
N ALA A 236 8.63 6.61 -6.94
CA ALA A 236 7.65 6.26 -7.97
C ALA A 236 6.21 6.67 -7.57
N ALA A 237 5.83 6.44 -6.31
CA ALA A 237 4.52 6.87 -5.81
C ALA A 237 4.38 8.40 -5.79
N LEU A 238 5.44 9.12 -5.43
CA LEU A 238 5.45 10.58 -5.38
C LEU A 238 5.39 11.18 -6.79
N VAL A 239 6.13 10.61 -7.76
CA VAL A 239 6.06 10.97 -9.18
C VAL A 239 4.66 10.71 -9.73
N LEU A 240 4.07 9.54 -9.47
CA LEU A 240 2.69 9.23 -9.88
C LEU A 240 1.69 10.27 -9.35
N ILE A 241 1.80 10.64 -8.07
CA ILE A 241 0.93 11.66 -7.47
C ILE A 241 1.12 13.01 -8.14
N ILE A 242 2.37 13.42 -8.41
CA ILE A 242 2.66 14.68 -9.11
C ILE A 242 2.08 14.65 -10.53
N VAL A 243 2.28 13.58 -11.29
CA VAL A 243 1.75 13.43 -12.65
C VAL A 243 0.23 13.53 -12.66
N VAL A 244 -0.45 12.84 -11.73
CA VAL A 244 -1.91 12.90 -11.60
C VAL A 244 -2.37 14.30 -11.22
N LEU A 245 -1.71 14.96 -10.26
CA LEU A 245 -2.05 16.33 -9.88
C LEU A 245 -1.83 17.31 -11.04
N MET A 246 -0.73 17.18 -11.77
CA MET A 246 -0.45 17.98 -12.97
C MET A 246 -1.53 17.75 -14.02
N TYR A 247 -1.85 16.50 -14.35
CA TYR A 247 -2.94 16.18 -15.29
C TYR A 247 -4.28 16.82 -14.88
N ASN A 248 -4.64 16.75 -13.60
CA ASN A 248 -5.87 17.37 -13.11
C ASN A 248 -5.83 18.90 -13.09
N ILE A 249 -4.65 19.52 -12.95
CA ILE A 249 -4.49 20.97 -13.05
C ILE A 249 -4.62 21.41 -14.51
N PHE A 250 -3.91 20.74 -15.43
CA PHE A 250 -3.95 21.02 -16.88
C PHE A 250 -5.34 20.76 -17.50
N ASN A 251 -6.06 19.73 -17.03
CA ASN A 251 -7.44 19.49 -17.44
C ASN A 251 -8.49 20.23 -16.60
N GLY A 252 -8.12 20.77 -15.44
CA GLY A 252 -8.98 21.60 -14.61
C GLY A 252 -9.09 23.02 -15.14
N THR A 253 -8.02 23.54 -15.76
CA THR A 253 -8.03 24.83 -16.46
C THR A 253 -8.93 24.84 -17.70
N SER A 254 -9.06 23.70 -18.41
CA SER A 254 -9.92 23.60 -19.60
C SER A 254 -11.43 23.60 -19.28
N ILE A 255 -11.83 23.29 -18.04
CA ILE A 255 -13.24 23.38 -17.59
C ILE A 255 -13.60 24.82 -17.19
N LEU A 256 -12.67 25.56 -16.56
CA LEU A 256 -12.88 26.98 -16.24
C LEU A 256 -12.94 27.86 -17.49
N GLU A 257 -12.21 27.49 -18.55
CA GLU A 257 -12.29 28.17 -19.85
C GLU A 257 -13.64 27.92 -20.55
N LYS A 258 -14.19 26.70 -20.46
CA LYS A 258 -15.56 26.38 -20.92
C LYS A 258 -16.67 27.05 -20.10
N THR A 259 -16.47 27.19 -18.79
CA THR A 259 -17.50 27.82 -17.93
C THR A 259 -17.51 29.34 -18.11
N ASN A 260 -16.37 29.97 -18.43
CA ASN A 260 -16.32 31.39 -18.77
C ASN A 260 -16.87 31.68 -20.17
N SER A 261 -16.74 30.76 -21.15
CA SER A 261 -17.42 30.90 -22.45
C SER A 261 -18.95 30.77 -22.38
N ASP A 262 -19.46 30.04 -21.37
CA ASP A 262 -20.91 29.86 -21.16
C ASP A 262 -21.54 30.99 -20.29
N ILE A 263 -20.72 31.81 -19.61
CA ILE A 263 -21.20 32.95 -18.80
C ILE A 263 -21.26 34.24 -19.63
N ASP A 264 -20.38 34.44 -20.61
CA ASP A 264 -20.41 35.64 -21.47
C ASP A 264 -21.55 35.63 -22.50
N SER A 265 -22.30 34.54 -22.63
CA SER A 265 -23.42 34.41 -23.57
C SER A 265 -24.81 34.66 -22.94
N ASN A 266 -24.92 34.97 -21.64
CA ASN A 266 -26.21 35.04 -20.95
C ASN A 266 -26.47 36.31 -20.12
N SER A 267 -25.95 37.46 -20.54
CA SER A 267 -26.31 38.76 -19.97
C SER A 267 -26.59 39.82 -21.04
N SER A 268 -27.79 39.79 -21.61
CA SER A 268 -28.50 40.96 -22.13
C SER A 268 -29.99 40.62 -22.23
N ILE A 269 -30.72 40.84 -21.14
CA ILE A 269 -32.18 40.97 -21.18
C ILE A 269 -32.45 42.43 -21.59
N GLU A 270 -33.08 42.63 -22.73
CA GLU A 270 -34.01 43.75 -22.88
C GLU A 270 -35.29 43.30 -23.60
N ILE A 271 -36.39 43.83 -23.07
CA ILE A 271 -37.78 43.43 -23.24
C ILE A 271 -38.37 44.21 -24.42
N THR A 272 -39.05 43.55 -25.38
CA THR A 272 -40.43 43.82 -25.87
C THR A 272 -40.69 43.28 -27.29
N ASP A 273 -41.89 42.70 -27.44
CA ASP A 273 -42.76 42.56 -28.62
C ASP A 273 -42.36 41.69 -29.84
N SER A 274 -42.94 40.49 -29.84
CA SER A 274 -43.79 39.88 -30.89
C SER A 274 -43.32 39.72 -32.35
N VAL A 275 -43.42 38.46 -32.82
CA VAL A 275 -43.75 37.96 -34.18
C VAL A 275 -42.59 37.52 -35.11
N THR A 276 -42.53 36.18 -35.27
CA THR A 276 -42.15 35.30 -36.40
C THR A 276 -40.94 35.56 -37.32
N SER A 277 -40.29 34.41 -37.61
CA SER A 277 -39.72 33.93 -38.89
C SER A 277 -38.37 34.44 -39.40
N GLU A 278 -37.49 33.43 -39.58
CA GLU A 278 -36.63 33.18 -40.75
C GLU A 278 -35.34 33.98 -40.98
N THR A 279 -34.24 33.23 -40.79
CA THR A 279 -33.06 33.05 -41.66
C THR A 279 -32.23 34.22 -42.19
N THR A 280 -30.92 33.96 -42.08
CA THR A 280 -29.83 34.22 -43.04
C THR A 280 -29.22 35.61 -43.13
N ASP A 281 -27.93 35.58 -42.78
CA ASP A 281 -26.79 36.03 -43.57
C ASP A 281 -26.35 37.50 -43.59
N SER A 282 -25.04 37.58 -43.36
CA SER A 282 -24.07 38.43 -44.06
C SER A 282 -23.94 39.88 -43.63
N SER A 283 -22.76 40.17 -43.09
CA SER A 283 -21.68 40.90 -43.78
C SER A 283 -21.10 42.10 -43.03
N ASN A 284 -19.76 42.12 -43.06
CA ASN A 284 -18.87 43.29 -43.09
C ASN A 284 -18.86 44.21 -41.85
N SER A 285 -17.75 44.83 -41.45
CA SER A 285 -16.43 45.03 -42.07
C SER A 285 -15.53 45.68 -41.01
N ASP A 286 -14.22 45.52 -41.20
CA ASP A 286 -13.15 46.49 -40.94
C ASP A 286 -13.09 47.21 -39.58
N SER A 287 -11.97 47.05 -38.88
CA SER A 287 -10.78 47.88 -39.16
C SER A 287 -9.63 47.57 -38.18
N THR A 288 -8.46 47.36 -38.79
CA THR A 288 -7.09 47.76 -38.40
C THR A 288 -6.96 48.63 -37.13
N SER A 289 -5.95 48.48 -36.28
CA SER A 289 -4.51 48.55 -36.59
C SER A 289 -3.64 48.38 -35.33
N ASN A 290 -2.44 47.81 -35.52
CA ASN A 290 -1.13 48.13 -34.91
C ASN A 290 -0.94 47.97 -33.37
N ASP A 291 0.19 47.49 -32.84
CA ASP A 291 1.59 47.47 -33.29
C ASP A 291 2.37 46.35 -32.57
N ASN A 292 3.32 45.76 -33.32
CA ASN A 292 4.74 45.44 -32.98
C ASN A 292 5.11 44.70 -31.68
N ASN A 293 6.12 43.84 -31.60
CA ASN A 293 7.03 43.16 -32.53
C ASN A 293 7.92 42.28 -31.63
N SER A 294 8.40 41.13 -32.12
CA SER A 294 9.77 40.60 -31.95
C SER A 294 9.78 39.07 -31.93
N SER A 295 10.23 38.51 -33.05
CA SER A 295 10.33 37.09 -33.36
C SER A 295 11.68 36.48 -32.93
N ALA A 296 11.64 35.16 -32.80
CA ALA A 296 12.73 34.21 -32.64
C ALA A 296 13.63 34.09 -33.89
N SER A 297 14.75 33.38 -33.74
CA SER A 297 15.09 32.27 -34.65
C SER A 297 16.23 31.40 -34.11
N GLU A 298 16.06 30.09 -34.31
CA GLU A 298 17.03 29.00 -34.16
C GLU A 298 18.01 28.93 -35.34
N GLU A 299 19.13 28.21 -35.16
CA GLU A 299 19.79 27.45 -36.22
C GLU A 299 20.61 26.27 -35.61
N ALA A 300 20.60 25.12 -36.29
CA ALA A 300 21.33 23.86 -35.96
C ALA A 300 22.73 23.82 -36.64
N PRO A 301 23.68 22.92 -36.24
CA PRO A 301 24.00 21.75 -37.11
C PRO A 301 24.68 20.49 -36.46
N VAL A 302 24.49 19.32 -37.11
CA VAL A 302 25.47 18.27 -37.59
C VAL A 302 26.31 17.32 -36.66
N ILE A 303 26.07 16.00 -36.84
CA ILE A 303 26.90 14.75 -37.00
C ILE A 303 28.10 14.39 -36.06
N GLU A 304 28.08 13.14 -35.54
CA GLU A 304 29.09 12.05 -35.67
C GLU A 304 29.67 11.37 -34.41
N SER A 305 29.62 10.02 -34.46
CA SER A 305 30.48 9.00 -33.83
C SER A 305 30.79 9.02 -32.32
N GLU A 306 30.49 7.92 -31.63
CA GLU A 306 31.55 7.16 -30.94
C GLU A 306 31.09 5.75 -30.55
N ILE A 307 31.89 4.78 -30.98
CA ILE A 307 31.98 3.41 -30.47
C ILE A 307 32.64 3.51 -29.09
N ALA A 308 32.01 2.97 -28.06
CA ALA A 308 32.66 2.69 -26.79
C ALA A 308 32.24 1.31 -26.31
N GLU A 309 33.23 0.43 -26.23
CA GLU A 309 33.19 -0.95 -25.75
C GLU A 309 32.40 -1.09 -24.45
N THR A 310 31.50 -2.06 -24.43
CA THR A 310 30.88 -2.59 -23.22
C THR A 310 31.95 -3.31 -22.39
N LEU A 311 32.44 -2.64 -21.35
CA LEU A 311 33.09 -3.30 -20.22
C LEU A 311 32.01 -4.09 -19.48
N ASP A 312 31.97 -5.40 -19.70
CA ASP A 312 31.12 -6.33 -18.96
C ASP A 312 31.40 -6.19 -17.46
N GLU A 313 30.35 -5.98 -16.66
CA GLU A 313 30.45 -6.00 -15.20
C GLU A 313 30.97 -7.39 -14.76
N LEU A 314 32.18 -7.45 -14.19
CA LEU A 314 32.90 -8.69 -13.83
C LEU A 314 32.22 -9.53 -12.71
N GLY A 315 31.03 -9.11 -12.25
CA GLY A 315 30.13 -9.92 -11.44
C GLY A 315 30.73 -10.47 -10.13
N ASP A 316 30.10 -11.52 -9.61
CA ASP A 316 30.51 -12.18 -8.36
C ASP A 316 31.82 -12.99 -8.51
N ALA A 317 32.27 -13.22 -9.75
CA ALA A 317 33.51 -13.92 -10.10
C ALA A 317 34.72 -13.00 -10.29
N GLU A 318 34.56 -11.69 -10.08
CA GLU A 318 35.66 -10.72 -10.10
C GLU A 318 36.78 -11.13 -9.12
N GLY A 319 38.03 -11.18 -9.63
CA GLY A 319 39.21 -11.53 -8.86
C GLY A 319 39.44 -13.02 -8.62
N ILE A 320 38.68 -13.91 -9.28
CA ILE A 320 38.85 -15.37 -9.19
C ILE A 320 39.65 -15.88 -10.40
N ASP A 321 40.64 -16.73 -10.15
CA ASP A 321 41.44 -17.38 -11.19
C ASP A 321 40.61 -18.36 -12.03
N ASP A 322 40.96 -18.48 -13.31
CA ASP A 322 40.31 -19.41 -14.24
C ASP A 322 40.46 -20.86 -13.76
N GLY A 323 39.33 -21.57 -13.67
CA GLY A 323 39.32 -22.93 -13.11
C GLY A 323 37.93 -23.51 -12.94
N THR A 324 37.90 -24.75 -12.43
CA THR A 324 36.68 -25.49 -12.11
C THR A 324 36.59 -25.66 -10.60
N TYR A 325 35.51 -25.17 -10.00
CA TYR A 325 35.31 -25.11 -8.56
C TYR A 325 34.07 -25.87 -8.14
N THR A 326 34.11 -26.51 -6.97
CA THR A 326 32.97 -27.27 -6.45
C THR A 326 32.47 -26.71 -5.12
N GLY A 327 31.16 -26.53 -5.05
CA GLY A 327 30.47 -25.97 -3.90
C GLY A 327 29.30 -26.82 -3.47
N THR A 328 28.94 -26.70 -2.19
CA THR A 328 27.89 -27.48 -1.55
C THR A 328 26.84 -26.57 -0.96
N GLY A 329 25.58 -26.86 -1.24
CA GLY A 329 24.44 -26.08 -0.77
C GLY A 329 23.35 -26.98 -0.20
N LYS A 330 22.50 -26.42 0.66
CA LYS A 330 21.44 -27.19 1.32
C LYS A 330 20.09 -27.01 0.63
N GLY A 331 19.63 -28.08 -0.02
CA GLY A 331 18.31 -28.19 -0.62
C GLY A 331 17.19 -28.51 0.37
N PHE A 332 16.06 -29.00 -0.15
CA PHE A 332 14.89 -29.36 0.66
C PHE A 332 15.10 -30.64 1.47
N ARG A 333 15.68 -31.69 0.88
CA ARG A 333 15.86 -33.03 1.48
C ARG A 333 17.28 -33.30 1.96
N GLY A 334 18.26 -32.58 1.44
CA GLY A 334 19.66 -32.82 1.75
C GLY A 334 20.58 -31.79 1.12
N ASN A 335 21.87 -32.09 1.15
CA ASN A 335 22.86 -31.28 0.46
C ASN A 335 22.84 -31.59 -1.04
N MET A 336 23.27 -30.64 -1.84
CA MET A 336 23.54 -30.79 -3.27
C MET A 336 24.90 -30.17 -3.57
N THR A 337 25.56 -30.69 -4.60
CA THR A 337 26.90 -30.28 -5.00
C THR A 337 26.85 -29.74 -6.42
N VAL A 338 27.50 -28.59 -6.63
CA VAL A 338 27.54 -27.87 -7.90
C VAL A 338 28.98 -27.67 -8.31
N GLU A 339 29.23 -27.85 -9.60
CA GLU A 339 30.48 -27.52 -10.29
C GLU A 339 30.30 -26.19 -11.05
N VAL A 340 31.25 -25.28 -10.90
CA VAL A 340 31.24 -23.94 -11.50
C VAL A 340 32.54 -23.75 -12.28
N ILE A 341 32.45 -23.39 -13.56
CA ILE A 341 33.61 -23.09 -14.40
C ILE A 341 33.73 -21.59 -14.58
N ILE A 342 34.91 -21.06 -14.28
CA ILE A 342 35.24 -19.63 -14.40
C ILE A 342 36.31 -19.45 -15.47
N LYS A 343 36.10 -18.49 -16.38
CA LYS A 343 37.10 -18.03 -17.35
C LYS A 343 37.05 -16.51 -17.50
N ASN A 344 38.22 -15.87 -17.59
CA ASN A 344 38.35 -14.43 -17.65
C ASN A 344 37.55 -13.71 -16.55
N GLN A 345 37.55 -14.28 -15.33
CA GLN A 345 36.78 -13.77 -14.18
C GLN A 345 35.25 -13.73 -14.40
N GLN A 346 34.73 -14.53 -15.33
CA GLN A 346 33.30 -14.70 -15.58
C GLN A 346 32.88 -16.16 -15.36
N ILE A 347 31.67 -16.36 -14.86
CA ILE A 347 31.03 -17.66 -14.70
C ILE A 347 30.56 -18.13 -16.08
N ILE A 348 31.15 -19.20 -16.60
CA ILE A 348 30.85 -19.76 -17.93
C ILE A 348 29.82 -20.88 -17.84
N SER A 349 29.90 -21.72 -16.81
CA SER A 349 28.97 -22.83 -16.63
C SER A 349 28.76 -23.17 -15.16
N ILE A 350 27.58 -23.71 -14.87
CA ILE A 350 27.15 -24.17 -13.56
C ILE A 350 26.42 -25.50 -13.78
N GLU A 351 26.93 -26.59 -13.21
CA GLU A 351 26.35 -27.92 -13.33
C GLU A 351 26.12 -28.54 -11.95
N VAL A 352 24.91 -29.06 -11.69
CA VAL A 352 24.63 -29.79 -10.45
C VAL A 352 25.06 -31.24 -10.61
N ILE A 353 26.12 -31.65 -9.90
CA ILE A 353 26.71 -32.99 -10.01
C ILE A 353 26.08 -34.01 -9.04
N ASP A 354 25.48 -33.55 -7.93
CA ASP A 354 24.83 -34.42 -6.96
C ASP A 354 23.65 -33.72 -6.26
N HIS A 355 22.53 -34.44 -6.07
CA HIS A 355 21.35 -33.91 -5.37
C HIS A 355 20.49 -35.01 -4.74
N VAL A 356 19.81 -34.66 -3.65
CA VAL A 356 18.89 -35.56 -2.92
C VAL A 356 17.42 -35.12 -3.03
N ASP A 357 17.17 -33.95 -3.63
CA ASP A 357 15.84 -33.35 -3.73
C ASP A 357 14.90 -34.09 -4.71
N ASP A 358 13.59 -33.92 -4.51
CA ASP A 358 12.56 -34.45 -5.40
C ASP A 358 12.73 -33.91 -6.83
N ALA A 359 12.89 -34.81 -7.81
CA ALA A 359 13.15 -34.47 -9.21
C ALA A 359 12.20 -33.41 -9.79
N LYS A 360 10.91 -33.45 -9.44
CA LYS A 360 9.90 -32.50 -9.92
C LYS A 360 10.22 -31.04 -9.55
N TRP A 361 10.70 -30.80 -8.33
CA TRP A 361 11.00 -29.45 -7.85
C TRP A 361 12.45 -29.08 -8.18
N PHE A 362 13.36 -30.04 -8.09
CA PHE A 362 14.76 -29.88 -8.47
C PHE A 362 14.91 -29.45 -9.93
N ASN A 363 14.30 -30.17 -10.89
CA ASN A 363 14.41 -29.85 -12.31
C ASN A 363 13.89 -28.44 -12.63
N ARG A 364 12.87 -27.98 -11.90
CA ARG A 364 12.35 -26.62 -12.06
C ARG A 364 13.35 -25.55 -11.61
N ALA A 365 14.13 -25.82 -10.56
CA ALA A 365 15.19 -24.92 -10.13
C ALA A 365 16.43 -25.01 -11.04
N ASN A 366 16.81 -26.24 -11.44
CA ASN A 366 17.99 -26.52 -12.25
C ASN A 366 17.91 -25.92 -13.66
N ASN A 367 16.71 -25.81 -14.23
CA ASN A 367 16.50 -25.25 -15.58
C ASN A 367 16.38 -23.71 -15.60
N THR A 368 16.69 -23.01 -14.51
CA THR A 368 16.46 -21.56 -14.44
C THR A 368 17.51 -20.84 -13.62
N ILE A 369 17.90 -21.40 -12.47
CA ILE A 369 18.85 -20.75 -11.56
C ILE A 369 20.26 -20.66 -12.18
N PRO A 370 20.86 -21.76 -12.72
CA PRO A 370 22.15 -21.69 -13.40
C PRO A 370 22.19 -20.63 -14.51
N ASP A 371 21.21 -20.66 -15.42
CA ASP A 371 21.14 -19.73 -16.55
C ASP A 371 21.03 -18.27 -16.08
N SER A 372 20.21 -18.01 -15.04
CA SER A 372 20.04 -16.66 -14.49
C SER A 372 21.33 -16.13 -13.85
N ILE A 373 22.13 -17.01 -13.21
CA ILE A 373 23.40 -16.62 -12.60
C ILE A 373 24.45 -16.35 -13.68
N ILE A 374 24.48 -17.15 -14.75
CA ILE A 374 25.39 -16.94 -15.88
C ILE A 374 25.02 -15.65 -16.63
N GLU A 375 23.74 -15.38 -16.87
CA GLU A 375 23.29 -14.16 -17.57
C GLU A 375 23.56 -12.88 -16.76
N SER A 376 23.34 -12.92 -15.44
CA SER A 376 23.54 -11.76 -14.57
C SER A 376 24.96 -11.64 -14.01
N GLN A 377 25.80 -12.66 -14.21
CA GLN A 377 27.10 -12.83 -13.53
C GLN A 377 27.01 -12.63 -12.00
N SER A 378 25.85 -12.87 -11.39
CA SER A 378 25.61 -12.66 -9.96
C SER A 378 24.78 -13.79 -9.35
N THR A 379 25.07 -14.11 -8.09
CA THR A 379 24.33 -15.06 -7.28
C THR A 379 23.05 -14.45 -6.68
N ASP A 380 22.81 -13.14 -6.77
CA ASP A 380 21.57 -12.47 -6.34
C ASP A 380 20.44 -12.60 -7.37
N VAL A 381 20.05 -13.85 -7.67
CA VAL A 381 18.98 -14.19 -8.64
C VAL A 381 17.65 -14.51 -7.95
N ASP A 382 16.55 -14.26 -8.66
CA ASP A 382 15.20 -14.57 -8.19
C ASP A 382 14.97 -16.08 -8.05
N LEU A 383 14.40 -16.49 -6.90
CA LEU A 383 14.11 -17.90 -6.63
C LEU A 383 12.88 -18.36 -7.41
N VAL A 384 12.90 -19.62 -7.87
CA VAL A 384 11.80 -20.16 -8.67
C VAL A 384 10.58 -20.52 -7.80
N SER A 385 9.41 -20.02 -8.19
CA SER A 385 8.15 -20.26 -7.48
C SER A 385 7.80 -21.76 -7.45
N GLY A 386 7.59 -22.28 -6.24
CA GLY A 386 7.32 -23.70 -6.00
C GLY A 386 8.55 -24.61 -5.95
N ALA A 387 9.76 -24.07 -6.14
CA ALA A 387 11.03 -24.79 -5.99
C ALA A 387 12.02 -24.02 -5.08
N THR A 388 11.50 -23.21 -4.15
CA THR A 388 12.28 -22.24 -3.36
C THR A 388 13.48 -22.84 -2.65
N TYR A 389 13.33 -24.00 -2.00
CA TYR A 389 14.44 -24.64 -1.27
C TYR A 389 15.51 -25.22 -2.19
N SER A 390 15.11 -25.79 -3.34
CA SER A 390 16.05 -26.27 -4.34
C SER A 390 16.77 -25.10 -5.02
N SER A 391 16.08 -23.98 -5.28
CA SER A 391 16.70 -22.76 -5.78
C SER A 391 17.71 -22.16 -4.80
N ILE A 392 17.40 -22.15 -3.50
CA ILE A 392 18.34 -21.72 -2.46
C ILE A 392 19.55 -22.67 -2.43
N GLY A 393 19.32 -23.98 -2.51
CA GLY A 393 20.40 -24.98 -2.52
C GLY A 393 21.39 -24.77 -3.67
N ILE A 394 20.91 -24.55 -4.90
CA ILE A 394 21.78 -24.32 -6.07
C ILE A 394 22.55 -23.01 -5.90
N ARG A 395 21.86 -21.91 -5.57
CA ARG A 395 22.50 -20.60 -5.38
C ARG A 395 23.56 -20.65 -4.27
N ASP A 396 23.24 -21.23 -3.12
CA ASP A 396 24.16 -21.30 -1.98
C ASP A 396 25.35 -22.22 -2.30
N ALA A 397 25.16 -23.28 -3.10
CA ALA A 397 26.26 -24.11 -3.60
C ALA A 397 27.19 -23.34 -4.53
N VAL A 398 26.65 -22.48 -5.40
CA VAL A 398 27.48 -21.60 -6.25
C VAL A 398 28.26 -20.59 -5.39
N ILE A 399 27.62 -19.98 -4.39
CA ILE A 399 28.31 -19.08 -3.45
C ILE A 399 29.47 -19.81 -2.75
N ASP A 400 29.24 -21.02 -2.24
CA ASP A 400 30.28 -21.85 -1.60
C ASP A 400 31.42 -22.21 -2.59
N ALA A 401 31.12 -22.43 -3.87
CA ALA A 401 32.14 -22.66 -4.89
C ALA A 401 32.99 -21.40 -5.14
N LEU A 402 32.35 -20.23 -5.27
CA LEU A 402 33.04 -18.95 -5.47
C LEU A 402 33.85 -18.53 -4.23
N GLU A 403 33.37 -18.80 -3.02
CA GLU A 403 34.10 -18.52 -1.78
C GLU A 403 35.36 -19.38 -1.63
N LYS A 404 35.34 -20.64 -2.09
CA LYS A 404 36.52 -21.51 -2.09
C LYS A 404 37.54 -21.15 -3.16
N ALA A 405 37.12 -20.39 -4.17
CA ALA A 405 37.94 -19.98 -5.29
C ALA A 405 38.68 -18.65 -5.06
N LYS A 406 38.28 -17.91 -4.01
CA LYS A 406 38.95 -16.69 -3.51
C LYS A 406 40.01 -17.04 -2.47
#